data_AF-A0A845YTG7-F1
#
_entry.id   AF-A0A845YTG7-F1
#
_cell.length_a   1.000
_cell.length_b   1.000
_cell.length_c   1.000
_cell.angle_alpha   90.00
_cell.angle_beta   90.00
_cell.angle_gamma   90.00
#
_symmetry.space_group_name_H-M   'P 1'
#
loop_
_entity.id
_entity.type
_entity.pdbx_description
1 polymer ?
#
loop_
_entity_poly.entity_id
_entity_poly.type
_entity_poly.pdbx_seq_one_letter_code
_entity_poly.pdbx_strand_id
1 'polypeptide(L)' 'MSTLSTCEPKYLELKNRLIQIRDLEAAASILNWDQTTYMPTGGTSARGRQIATLKEFAHEKFIDRSG' A
#
# COMPACT_ATOMS: atom_id res chain seq x y z
N MET A 1 1.19 -36.43 17.48
CA MET A 1 2.10 -36.15 16.35
C MET A 1 1.70 -34.83 15.74
N SER A 2 2.54 -33.82 15.94
CA SER A 2 2.32 -32.41 15.63
C SER A 2 2.52 -32.14 14.14
N THR A 3 1.46 -31.77 13.42
CA THR A 3 1.54 -31.42 11.98
C THR A 3 1.10 -30.00 11.65
N LEU A 4 0.81 -29.14 12.63
CA LEU A 4 0.37 -27.75 12.38
C LEU A 4 1.46 -26.68 12.58
N SER A 5 2.69 -27.05 12.94
CA SER A 5 3.68 -26.08 13.44
C SER A 5 4.55 -25.39 12.37
N THR A 6 4.40 -25.68 11.08
CA THR A 6 5.30 -25.17 10.03
C THR A 6 4.64 -24.14 9.08
N CYS A 7 3.33 -23.92 9.19
CA CYS A 7 2.61 -22.94 8.35
C CYS A 7 2.65 -21.50 8.88
N GLU A 8 3.20 -21.25 10.07
CA GLU A 8 3.07 -19.96 10.75
C GLU A 8 3.97 -18.84 10.18
N PRO A 9 5.28 -19.06 9.94
CA PRO A 9 6.20 -17.95 9.66
C PRO A 9 6.04 -17.34 8.25
N LYS A 10 6.02 -18.18 7.21
CA LYS A 10 5.87 -17.72 5.81
C LYS A 10 4.51 -17.07 5.56
N TYR A 11 3.46 -17.58 6.21
CA TYR A 11 2.14 -16.97 6.16
C TYR A 11 2.12 -15.61 6.85
N LEU A 12 2.71 -15.50 8.04
CA LEU A 12 2.80 -14.23 8.78
C LEU A 12 3.62 -13.19 8.01
N GLU A 13 4.72 -13.61 7.39
CA GLU A 13 5.53 -12.77 6.51
C GLU A 13 4.73 -12.24 5.32
N LEU A 14 4.06 -13.14 4.58
CA LEU A 14 3.20 -12.75 3.47
C LEU A 14 2.10 -11.77 3.91
N LYS A 15 1.45 -12.07 5.04
CA LYS A 15 0.40 -11.21 5.60
C LYS A 15 0.94 -9.82 5.93
N ASN A 16 2.12 -9.73 6.56
CA ASN A 16 2.75 -8.45 6.88
C ASN A 16 3.10 -7.65 5.62
N ARG A 17 3.61 -8.31 4.58
CA ARG A 17 3.89 -7.66 3.29
C ARG A 17 2.62 -7.10 2.64
N LEU A 18 1.54 -7.88 2.64
CA LEU A 18 0.25 -7.46 2.07
C LEU A 18 -0.38 -6.31 2.87
N ILE A 19 -0.24 -6.29 4.20
CA ILE A 19 -0.70 -5.17 5.03
C ILE A 19 0.01 -3.88 4.63
N GLN A 20 1.34 -3.91 4.45
CA GLN A 20 2.09 -2.72 4.03
C GLN A 20 1.63 -2.17 2.68
N ILE A 21 1.39 -3.05 1.71
CA ILE A 21 0.89 -2.65 0.38
C ILE A 21 -0.50 -2.01 0.52
N ARG A 22 -1.39 -2.68 1.27
CA ARG A 22 -2.75 -2.20 1.52
C ARG A 22 -2.77 -0.84 2.22
N ASP A 23 -1.84 -0.58 3.14
CA ASP A 23 -1.77 0.69 3.85
C ASP A 23 -1.31 1.84 2.93
N LEU A 24 -0.39 1.57 1.98
CA LEU A 24 0.00 2.53 0.94
C LEU A 24 -1.18 2.87 0.01
N GLU A 25 -1.93 1.85 -0.41
CA GLU A 25 -3.13 2.03 -1.24
C GLU A 25 -4.24 2.79 -0.49
N ALA A 26 -4.42 2.51 0.79
CA ALA A 26 -5.38 3.21 1.65
C ALA A 26 -5.01 4.70 1.80
N ALA A 27 -3.72 5.00 2.02
CA ALA A 27 -3.24 6.38 2.06
C ALA A 27 -3.50 7.11 0.73
N ALA A 28 -3.20 6.48 -0.41
CA ALA A 28 -3.49 7.04 -1.72
C ALA A 28 -4.99 7.28 -1.95
N SER A 29 -5.85 6.40 -1.44
CA SER A 29 -7.30 6.52 -1.53
C SER A 29 -7.84 7.70 -0.72
N ILE A 30 -7.32 7.93 0.49
CA ILE A 30 -7.68 9.10 1.31
C ILE A 30 -7.26 10.39 0.59
N LEU A 31 -6.05 10.43 0.02
CA LEU A 31 -5.58 11.60 -0.73
C LEU A 31 -6.42 11.86 -1.98
N ASN A 32 -6.89 10.81 -2.66
CA ASN A 32 -7.78 10.94 -3.80
C ASN A 32 -9.16 11.49 -3.38
N TRP A 33 -9.71 10.99 -2.27
CA TRP A 33 -10.96 11.52 -1.72
C TRP A 33 -10.82 13.01 -1.35
N ASP A 34 -9.74 13.38 -0.65
CA ASP A 34 -9.44 14.77 -0.31
C ASP A 34 -9.36 15.66 -1.56
N GLN A 35 -8.69 15.18 -2.62
CA GLN A 35 -8.60 15.89 -3.91
C GLN A 35 -9.98 16.24 -4.50
N THR A 36 -10.97 15.36 -4.31
CA THR A 36 -12.31 15.50 -4.89
C THR A 36 -13.31 16.25 -3.99
N THR A 37 -12.97 16.49 -2.73
CA THR A 37 -13.91 17.02 -1.73
C THR A 37 -13.47 18.35 -1.12
N TYR A 38 -12.22 18.45 -0.68
CA TYR A 38 -11.74 19.59 0.12
C TYR A 38 -10.55 20.34 -0.48
N MET A 39 -9.86 19.76 -1.47
CA MET A 39 -8.64 20.37 -1.99
C MET A 39 -8.92 21.71 -2.71
N PRO A 40 -8.23 22.80 -2.32
CA PRO A 40 -8.38 24.09 -2.97
C PRO A 40 -7.81 24.09 -4.39
N THR A 41 -8.27 25.03 -5.21
CA THR A 41 -7.77 25.23 -6.56
C THR A 41 -6.26 25.50 -6.56
N GLY A 42 -5.53 24.87 -7.49
CA GLY A 42 -4.06 24.96 -7.60
C GLY A 42 -3.29 23.81 -6.92
N GLY A 43 -3.93 22.97 -6.11
CA GLY A 43 -3.30 21.82 -5.44
C GLY A 43 -3.07 20.57 -6.32
N THR A 44 -3.67 20.51 -7.50
CA THR A 44 -3.77 19.28 -8.33
C THR A 44 -2.42 18.67 -8.68
N SER A 45 -1.43 19.48 -9.05
CA SER A 45 -0.11 18.98 -9.43
C SER A 45 0.62 18.34 -8.24
N ALA A 46 0.58 18.98 -7.07
CA ALA A 46 1.22 18.46 -5.87
C ALA A 46 0.52 17.18 -5.36
N ARG A 47 -0.82 17.18 -5.34
CA ARG A 47 -1.62 16.02 -4.91
C ARG A 47 -1.45 14.85 -5.88
N GLY A 48 -1.45 15.10 -7.19
CA GLY A 48 -1.20 14.07 -8.20
C GLY A 48 0.15 13.40 -8.03
N ARG A 49 1.22 14.17 -7.74
CA ARG A 49 2.55 13.60 -7.44
C ARG A 49 2.52 12.70 -6.21
N GLN A 50 1.88 13.13 -5.12
CA GLN A 50 1.79 12.32 -3.89
C GLN A 50 1.07 10.99 -4.12
N ILE A 51 -0.05 11.02 -4.85
CA ILE A 51 -0.79 9.80 -5.20
C ILE A 51 0.06 8.88 -6.09
N ALA A 52 0.77 9.43 -7.07
CA ALA A 52 1.64 8.66 -7.96
C ALA A 52 2.77 7.97 -7.17
N THR A 53 3.47 8.69 -6.29
CA THR A 53 4.54 8.13 -5.46
C THR A 53 4.05 7.00 -4.55
N LEU A 54 2.89 7.15 -3.92
CA LEU A 54 2.33 6.08 -3.08
C LEU A 54 1.98 4.83 -3.89
N LYS A 55 1.41 5.01 -5.09
CA LYS A 55 1.08 3.89 -5.98
C LYS A 55 2.32 3.20 -6.56
N GLU A 56 3.36 3.95 -6.87
CA GLU A 56 4.66 3.42 -7.30
C GLU A 56 5.25 2.51 -6.22
N PHE A 57 5.34 2.98 -4.97
CA PHE A 57 5.84 2.15 -3.86
C PHE A 57 4.96 0.93 -3.56
N ALA A 58 3.65 1.06 -3.66
CA ALA A 58 2.73 -0.08 -3.49
C ALA A 58 2.99 -1.14 -4.57
N HIS A 59 3.17 -0.70 -5.82
CA HIS A 59 3.46 -1.58 -6.95
C HIS A 59 4.84 -2.25 -6.81
N GLU A 60 5.89 -1.50 -6.49
CA GLU A 60 7.24 -2.04 -6.26
C GLU A 60 7.23 -3.13 -5.19
N LYS A 61 6.58 -2.88 -4.05
CA LYS A 61 6.45 -3.87 -2.97
C LYS A 61 5.65 -5.11 -3.37
N PHE A 62 4.67 -4.94 -4.24
CA PHE A 62 3.83 -6.03 -4.72
C PHE A 62 4.57 -6.97 -5.68
N ILE A 63 5.42 -6.42 -6.56
CA ILE A 63 6.22 -7.22 -7.51
C ILE A 63 7.57 -7.68 -6.96
N ASP A 64 7.90 -7.28 -5.74
CA ASP A 64 9.18 -7.62 -5.13
C ASP A 64 9.36 -9.14 -4.98
N ARG A 65 10.46 -9.64 -5.57
CA ARG A 65 10.82 -11.06 -5.58
C ARG A 65 11.55 -11.50 -4.32
N SER A 66 11.97 -10.59 -3.46
CA SER A 66 12.51 -10.94 -2.14
C SER A 66 11.38 -11.44 -1.24
N GLY A 67 11.24 -12.76 -1.11
CA GLY A 67 10.33 -13.47 -0.21
C GLY A 67 10.69 -14.95 -0.14
#